data_AF-A0A7C1FXK9-F1
#
_entry.id   AF-A0A7C1FXK9-F1
#
_cell.length_a   1.000
_cell.length_b   1.000
_cell.length_c   1.000
_cell.angle_alpha   90.00
_cell.angle_beta   90.00
_cell.angle_gamma   90.00
#
_symmetry.space_group_name_H-M   'P 1'
#
loop_
_entity.id
_entity.type
_entity.pdbx_description
1 polymer ?
#
loop_
_entity_poly.entity_id
_entity_poly.type
_entity_poly.pdbx_seq_one_letter_code
_entity_poly.pdbx_strand_id
1 'polypeptide(L)'
;IAIMRALGANRVTVMLVVLLESILLSLGGGALGMLLGHGLVTVLAPWIAQWTGISVGLFQFRLVELLLIPGLIVLASAVGYLPAVIAYRTDVAEALTANP
;
A
#
# COMPACT_ATOMS: atom_id res chain seq x y z
N ILE A 1 5.76 -0.20 17.32
CA ILE A 1 6.97 -1.07 17.45
C ILE A 1 7.34 -1.29 18.92
N ALA A 2 7.69 -0.25 19.70
CA ALA A 2 8.09 -0.41 21.12
C ALA A 2 7.06 -1.17 21.98
N ILE A 3 5.76 -0.86 21.85
CA ILE A 3 4.68 -1.56 22.57
C ILE A 3 4.61 -3.06 22.18
N MET A 4 4.57 -3.38 20.87
CA MET A 4 4.54 -4.77 20.39
C MET A 4 5.72 -5.58 20.94
N ARG A 5 6.89 -4.93 21.02
CA ARG A 5 8.11 -5.52 21.54
C ARG A 5 8.08 -5.71 23.07
N ALA A 6 7.49 -4.77 23.81
CA ALA A 6 7.25 -4.89 25.25
C ALA A 6 6.24 -6.02 25.58
N LEU A 7 5.32 -6.31 24.66
CA LEU A 7 4.39 -7.44 24.76
C LEU A 7 5.02 -8.79 24.35
N GLY A 8 6.31 -8.83 24.04
CA GLY A 8 7.03 -10.06 23.71
C GLY A 8 6.97 -10.48 22.23
N ALA A 9 6.50 -9.62 21.33
CA ALA A 9 6.53 -9.92 19.90
C ALA A 9 7.99 -10.03 19.41
N ASN A 10 8.30 -11.12 18.72
CA ASN A 10 9.64 -11.32 18.16
C ASN A 10 9.91 -10.33 17.00
N ARG A 11 11.19 -10.10 16.70
CA ARG A 11 11.63 -9.16 15.65
C ARG A 11 11.11 -9.50 14.24
N VAL A 12 10.88 -10.77 13.93
CA VAL A 12 10.32 -11.22 12.64
C VAL A 12 8.86 -10.83 12.54
N THR A 13 8.09 -10.99 13.62
CA THR A 13 6.67 -10.59 13.68
C THR A 13 6.53 -9.10 13.40
N VAL A 14 7.32 -8.26 14.08
CA VAL A 14 7.27 -6.81 13.87
C VAL A 14 7.63 -6.44 12.42
N MET A 15 8.67 -7.05 11.86
CA MET A 15 9.06 -6.84 10.47
C MET A 15 7.93 -7.21 9.49
N LEU A 16 7.30 -8.37 9.68
CA LEU A 16 6.21 -8.83 8.83
C LEU A 16 4.99 -7.93 8.94
N VAL A 17 4.65 -7.44 10.14
CA VAL A 17 3.56 -6.48 10.32
C VAL A 17 3.82 -5.21 9.54
N VAL A 18 5.02 -4.62 9.66
CA VAL A 18 5.36 -3.38 8.92
C VAL A 18 5.30 -3.59 7.40
N LEU A 19 5.81 -4.72 6.91
CA LEU A 19 5.76 -5.04 5.48
C LEU A 19 4.33 -5.25 4.99
N LEU A 20 3.51 -5.98 5.75
CA LEU A 20 2.10 -6.22 5.44
C LEU A 20 1.28 -4.94 5.49
N GLU A 21 1.49 -4.07 6.49
CA GLU A 21 0.84 -2.76 6.57
C GLU A 21 1.16 -1.92 5.33
N SER A 22 2.42 -1.89 4.90
CA SER A 22 2.81 -1.17 3.68
C SER A 22 2.08 -1.70 2.44
N ILE A 23 2.01 -3.03 2.27
CA ILE A 23 1.30 -3.67 1.16
C ILE A 23 -0.20 -3.38 1.24
N LEU A 24 -0.82 -3.54 2.40
CA LEU A 24 -2.26 -3.31 2.60
C LEU A 24 -2.64 -1.85 2.37
N LEU A 25 -1.84 -0.90 2.87
CA LEU A 25 -2.04 0.53 2.62
C LEU A 25 -1.88 0.87 1.14
N SER A 26 -0.89 0.28 0.46
CA SER A 26 -0.69 0.50 -0.97
C SER A 26 -1.83 -0.08 -1.81
N LEU A 27 -2.29 -1.30 -1.50
CA LEU A 27 -3.44 -1.91 -2.17
C LEU A 27 -4.75 -1.14 -1.89
N GLY A 28 -4.97 -0.72 -0.65
CA GLY A 28 -6.12 0.10 -0.28
C GLY A 28 -6.10 1.47 -1.00
N GLY A 29 -4.95 2.13 -1.01
CA GLY A 29 -4.75 3.38 -1.76
C GLY A 29 -4.90 3.19 -3.26
N GLY A 30 -4.42 2.08 -3.81
CA GLY A 30 -4.58 1.71 -5.21
C GLY A 30 -6.04 1.47 -5.60
N ALA A 31 -6.79 0.75 -4.77
CA ALA A 31 -8.23 0.55 -4.96
C ALA A 31 -9.00 1.87 -4.91
N LEU A 32 -8.71 2.73 -3.95
CA LEU A 32 -9.30 4.07 -3.86
C LEU A 32 -8.93 4.93 -5.08
N GLY A 33 -7.66 4.97 -5.46
CA GLY A 33 -7.19 5.71 -6.63
C GLY A 33 -7.83 5.22 -7.94
N MET A 34 -8.02 3.92 -8.07
CA MET A 34 -8.72 3.31 -9.20
C MET A 34 -10.19 3.73 -9.26
N LEU A 35 -10.91 3.66 -8.14
CA LEU A 35 -12.30 4.14 -8.05
C LEU A 35 -12.39 5.63 -8.39
N LEU A 36 -11.49 6.45 -7.86
CA LEU A 36 -11.44 7.88 -8.15
C LEU A 36 -11.10 8.17 -9.62
N GLY A 37 -10.17 7.41 -10.21
CA GLY A 37 -9.80 7.54 -11.61
C GLY A 37 -10.95 7.21 -12.56
N HIS A 38 -11.60 6.06 -12.36
CA HIS A 38 -12.80 5.67 -13.12
C HIS A 38 -13.97 6.63 -12.88
N GLY A 39 -14.15 7.07 -11.63
CA GLY A 39 -15.10 8.11 -11.25
C GLY A 39 -14.92 9.40 -12.05
N LEU A 40 -13.71 9.93 -12.06
CA LEU A 40 -13.36 11.15 -12.76
C LEU A 40 -13.54 11.01 -14.28
N VAL A 41 -13.05 9.92 -14.88
CA VAL A 41 -13.22 9.66 -16.32
C VAL A 41 -14.69 9.57 -16.70
N THR A 42 -15.53 8.98 -15.86
CA THR A 42 -16.98 8.91 -16.12
C THR A 42 -17.63 10.28 -16.04
N VAL A 43 -17.30 11.10 -15.05
CA VAL A 43 -17.80 12.48 -14.94
C VAL A 43 -17.42 13.29 -16.19
N LEU A 44 -16.21 13.08 -16.71
CA LEU A 44 -15.70 13.75 -17.91
C LEU A 44 -16.13 13.08 -19.22
N ALA A 45 -16.80 11.92 -19.17
CA ALA A 45 -17.15 11.14 -20.36
C ALA A 45 -17.95 11.94 -21.41
N PRO A 46 -18.92 12.82 -21.06
CA PRO A 46 -19.63 13.63 -22.06
C PRO A 46 -18.69 14.56 -22.84
N TRP A 47 -17.69 15.14 -22.16
CA TRP A 47 -16.69 15.99 -22.80
C TRP A 47 -15.76 15.17 -23.68
N ILE A 48 -15.25 14.05 -23.17
CA ILE A 48 -14.36 13.13 -23.91
C ILE A 48 -15.04 12.62 -25.20
N ALA A 49 -16.33 12.30 -25.13
CA ALA A 49 -17.10 11.81 -26.26
C ALA A 49 -17.22 12.83 -27.41
N GLN A 50 -17.21 14.14 -27.11
CA GLN A 50 -17.25 15.19 -28.14
C GLN A 50 -16.01 15.20 -29.05
N TRP A 51 -14.85 14.82 -28.50
CA TRP A 51 -13.57 14.85 -29.22
C TRP A 51 -13.16 13.49 -29.78
N THR A 52 -13.59 12.41 -29.14
CA THR A 52 -13.14 11.04 -29.47
C THR A 52 -14.23 10.15 -30.06
N GLY A 53 -15.51 10.49 -29.85
CA GLY A 53 -16.65 9.63 -30.21
C GLY A 53 -16.77 8.36 -29.35
N ILE A 54 -15.93 8.19 -28.32
CA ILE A 54 -15.90 6.98 -27.47
C ILE A 54 -16.67 7.25 -26.17
N SER A 55 -17.59 6.34 -25.82
CA SER A 55 -18.25 6.35 -24.50
C SER A 55 -17.44 5.51 -23.50
N VAL A 56 -17.09 6.13 -22.37
CA VAL A 56 -16.38 5.48 -21.26
C VAL A 56 -17.32 5.43 -20.06
N GLY A 57 -17.34 4.28 -19.36
CA GLY A 57 -18.21 4.07 -18.19
C GLY A 57 -17.43 3.59 -16.97
N LEU A 58 -18.01 3.77 -15.78
CA LEU A 58 -17.39 3.49 -14.46
C LEU A 58 -16.83 2.09 -14.30
N PHE A 59 -17.48 1.09 -14.89
CA PHE A 59 -17.15 -0.32 -14.72
C PHE A 59 -16.43 -0.92 -15.93
N GLN A 60 -15.88 -0.09 -16.82
CA GLN A 60 -15.09 -0.56 -17.95
C GLN A 60 -13.65 -0.87 -17.54
N PHE A 61 -13.47 -2.00 -16.86
CA PHE A 61 -12.17 -2.53 -16.50
C PHE A 61 -11.51 -3.28 -17.66
N ARG A 62 -10.24 -2.99 -17.91
CA ARG A 62 -9.39 -3.80 -18.80
C ARG A 62 -8.51 -4.76 -18.00
N LEU A 63 -8.23 -5.94 -18.55
CA LEU A 63 -7.33 -6.91 -17.92
C LEU A 63 -5.94 -6.33 -17.61
N VAL A 64 -5.45 -5.39 -18.42
CA VAL A 64 -4.17 -4.72 -18.18
C VAL A 64 -4.14 -3.95 -16.86
N GLU A 65 -5.29 -3.48 -16.36
CA GLU A 65 -5.38 -2.79 -15.07
C GLU A 65 -5.09 -3.75 -13.90
N LEU A 66 -5.25 -5.07 -14.10
CA LEU A 66 -4.90 -6.07 -13.07
C LEU A 66 -3.39 -6.07 -12.76
N LEU A 67 -2.54 -5.53 -13.64
CA LEU A 67 -1.12 -5.32 -13.37
C LEU A 67 -0.86 -4.34 -12.22
N LEU A 68 -1.84 -3.51 -11.85
CA LEU A 68 -1.74 -2.66 -10.66
C LEU A 68 -1.51 -3.49 -9.40
N ILE A 69 -2.15 -4.65 -9.25
CA ILE A 69 -2.04 -5.46 -8.02
C ILE A 69 -0.60 -5.93 -7.79
N PRO A 70 0.04 -6.70 -8.69
CA PRO A 70 1.42 -7.11 -8.50
C PRO A 70 2.39 -5.92 -8.51
N GLY A 71 2.12 -4.88 -9.31
CA GLY A 71 2.93 -3.66 -9.33
C GLY A 71 2.96 -2.93 -7.98
N LEU A 72 1.80 -2.76 -7.35
CA LEU A 72 1.67 -2.14 -6.03
C LEU A 72 2.28 -3.01 -4.94
N ILE A 73 2.12 -4.34 -4.99
CA ILE A 73 2.76 -5.25 -4.02
C ILE A 73 4.29 -5.14 -4.11
N VAL A 74 4.86 -5.14 -5.32
CA VAL A 74 6.31 -5.00 -5.52
C VAL A 74 6.79 -3.64 -5.03
N LEU A 75 6.11 -2.56 -5.41
CA LEU A 75 6.46 -1.20 -5.00
C LEU A 75 6.37 -1.03 -3.47
N ALA A 76 5.27 -1.48 -2.86
CA ALA A 76 5.06 -1.41 -1.42
C ALA A 76 6.08 -2.25 -0.66
N SER A 77 6.40 -3.44 -1.16
CA SER A 77 7.46 -4.27 -0.58
C SER A 77 8.80 -3.55 -0.65
N ALA A 78 9.16 -2.95 -1.78
CA ALA A 78 10.41 -2.21 -1.93
C ALA A 78 10.50 -0.99 -1.00
N VAL A 79 9.43 -0.20 -0.91
CA VAL A 79 9.37 1.00 -0.05
C VAL A 79 9.30 0.62 1.44
N GLY A 80 8.49 -0.36 1.79
CA GLY A 80 8.30 -0.85 3.16
C GLY A 80 9.45 -1.71 3.69
N TYR A 81 10.33 -2.19 2.82
CA TYR A 81 11.46 -3.04 3.22
C TYR A 81 12.42 -2.32 4.17
N LEU A 82 12.80 -1.08 3.86
CA LEU A 82 13.74 -0.32 4.69
C LEU A 82 13.23 -0.13 6.14
N PRO A 83 12.00 0.40 6.39
CA PRO A 83 11.49 0.51 7.75
C PRO A 83 11.26 -0.86 8.41
N ALA A 84 10.89 -1.90 7.65
CA ALA A 84 10.75 -3.25 8.20
C ALA A 84 12.09 -3.82 8.71
N VAL A 85 13.19 -3.59 7.98
CA VAL A 85 14.54 -3.98 8.40
C VAL A 85 15.00 -3.18 9.62
N ILE A 86 14.69 -1.88 9.69
CA ILE A 86 14.99 -1.06 10.88
C ILE A 86 14.25 -1.62 12.10
N ALA A 87 12.98 -1.97 11.95
CA ALA A 87 12.19 -2.57 13.03
C ALA A 87 12.72 -3.95 13.46
N TYR A 88 13.23 -4.74 12.52
CA TYR A 88 13.88 -6.04 12.80
C TYR A 88 15.18 -5.88 13.61
N ARG A 89 15.98 -4.85 13.29
CA ARG A 89 17.30 -4.61 13.89
C ARG A 89 17.26 -3.88 15.23
N THR A 90 16.17 -3.19 15.54
CA THR A 90 16.02 -2.55 16.86
C THR A 90 16.00 -3.68 17.91
N ASP A 91 16.80 -3.63 18.98
CA ASP A 91 16.80 -4.63 20.08
C ASP A 91 16.02 -4.11 21.32
N VAL A 92 15.27 -4.95 22.05
CA VAL A 92 14.36 -4.49 23.15
C VAL A 92 15.17 -4.39 24.43
N ALA A 93 16.11 -5.31 24.58
CA ALA A 93 16.99 -5.38 25.73
C ALA A 93 17.79 -4.08 25.90
N GLU A 94 18.22 -3.46 24.79
CA GLU A 94 18.93 -2.18 24.80
C GLU A 94 17.98 -0.99 25.05
N ALA A 95 16.76 -1.04 24.52
CA ALA A 95 15.75 0.03 24.72
C ALA A 95 15.16 0.06 26.15
N LEU A 96 15.16 -1.06 26.87
CA LEU A 96 14.74 -1.15 28.27
C LEU A 96 15.87 -0.87 29.28
N THR A 97 17.14 -1.06 28.89
CA THR A 97 18.31 -0.78 29.76
C THR A 97 18.84 0.64 29.63
N ALA A 98 18.50 1.37 28.55
CA ALA A 98 18.91 2.75 28.32
C ALA A 98 18.15 3.81 29.15
N ASN A 99 17.27 3.41 30.08
CA ASN A 99 16.62 4.30 31.03
C ASN A 99 16.90 3.79 32.45
N PRO A 100 17.72 4.49 33.27
CA PRO A 100 17.91 4.12 34.68
C PRO A 100 16.62 4.24 35.50
#